data_AF-A0A1H2I100-F1
#
_entry.id   AF-A0A1H2I100-F1
#
_cell.length_a   1.000
_cell.length_b   1.000
_cell.length_c   1.000
_cell.angle_alpha   90.00
_cell.angle_beta   90.00
_cell.angle_gamma   90.00
#
_symmetry.space_group_name_H-M   'P 1'
#
loop_
_entity.id
_entity.type
_entity.pdbx_description
1 polymer ?
#
loop_
_entity_poly.entity_id
_entity_poly.type
_entity_poly.pdbx_seq_one_letter_code
_entity_poly.pdbx_strand_id
1 'polypeptide(L)'
;ELRRIHNAPEGILEQAQQAADQNRWWQFIQLMGDTTAKRKDNPIKLMKIDSKERGKYGDPIGKKISGVETDTIQLPTRLHQWQFQKITVDTEPPERRSAKRLSGSDNGSDREAAFAAQPPWSSVNNCTKIRQYLC
;
A
#
# COMPACT_ATOMS: atom_id res chain seq x y z
N GLU A 1 -10.70 1.70 2.62
CA GLU A 1 -11.10 3.07 2.99
C GLU A 1 -12.34 3.04 3.86
N LEU A 2 -13.45 2.43 3.42
CA LEU A 2 -14.70 2.36 4.22
C LEU A 2 -14.51 1.77 5.64
N ARG A 3 -13.74 0.69 5.78
CA ARG A 3 -13.41 0.08 7.10
C ARG A 3 -12.67 1.01 8.08
N ARG A 4 -12.14 2.15 7.62
CA ARG A 4 -11.42 3.14 8.44
C ARG A 4 -12.31 4.31 8.86
N ILE A 5 -13.57 4.32 8.42
CA ILE A 5 -14.54 5.34 8.78
C ILE A 5 -15.22 4.87 10.07
N HIS A 6 -15.02 5.58 11.18
CA HIS A 6 -15.67 5.23 12.45
C HIS A 6 -17.05 5.87 12.61
N ASN A 7 -17.28 7.01 11.96
CA ASN A 7 -18.56 7.73 11.93
C ASN A 7 -18.90 8.03 10.48
N ALA A 8 -19.51 7.06 9.78
CA ALA A 8 -20.01 7.31 8.44
C ALA A 8 -21.28 8.18 8.54
N PRO A 9 -21.40 9.23 7.72
CA PRO A 9 -22.63 10.01 7.67
C PRO A 9 -23.79 9.14 7.17
N GLU A 10 -24.99 9.42 7.67
CA GLU A 10 -26.19 8.66 7.38
C GLU A 10 -26.45 8.59 5.87
N GLY A 11 -26.76 7.40 5.36
CA GLY A 11 -27.04 7.14 3.95
C GLY A 11 -26.22 6.00 3.34
N ILE A 12 -25.92 6.10 2.04
CA ILE A 12 -25.27 5.03 1.27
C ILE A 12 -23.88 4.66 1.83
N LEU A 13 -23.15 5.64 2.36
CA LEU A 13 -21.82 5.42 2.96
C LEU A 13 -21.89 4.52 4.19
N GLU A 14 -22.81 4.78 5.10
CA GLU A 14 -23.04 3.96 6.30
C GLU A 14 -23.51 2.56 5.92
N GLN A 15 -24.50 2.45 5.02
CA GLN A 15 -25.01 1.15 4.57
C GLN A 15 -23.91 0.31 3.90
N ALA A 16 -23.08 0.92 3.06
CA ALA A 16 -21.98 0.23 2.41
C ALA A 16 -20.88 -0.18 3.41
N GLN A 17 -20.61 0.66 4.41
CA GLN A 17 -19.69 0.32 5.50
C GLN A 17 -20.22 -0.89 6.28
N GLN A 18 -21.46 -0.83 6.77
CA GLN A 18 -22.07 -1.90 7.57
C GLN A 18 -22.13 -3.21 6.79
N ALA A 19 -22.50 -3.17 5.50
CA ALA A 19 -22.50 -4.36 4.65
C ALA A 19 -21.10 -4.97 4.51
N ALA A 20 -20.06 -4.14 4.35
CA ALA A 20 -18.68 -4.60 4.25
C ALA A 20 -18.14 -5.17 5.57
N ASP A 21 -18.52 -4.59 6.71
CA ASP A 21 -18.10 -5.03 8.05
C ASP A 21 -18.84 -6.31 8.48
N GLN A 22 -20.10 -6.47 8.07
CA GLN A 22 -20.90 -7.68 8.31
C GLN A 22 -20.67 -8.78 7.27
N ASN A 23 -19.68 -8.64 6.38
CA ASN A 23 -19.36 -9.57 5.29
C ASN A 23 -20.53 -9.85 4.31
N ARG A 24 -21.48 -8.92 4.19
CA ARG A 24 -22.63 -9.00 3.28
C ARG A 24 -22.26 -8.45 1.89
N TRP A 25 -21.35 -9.14 1.22
CA TRP A 25 -20.75 -8.68 -0.05
C TRP A 25 -21.75 -8.41 -1.17
N TRP A 26 -22.81 -9.21 -1.26
CA TRP A 26 -23.84 -9.01 -2.27
C TRP A 26 -24.58 -7.67 -2.09
N GLN A 27 -24.94 -7.32 -0.84
CA GLN A 27 -25.59 -6.04 -0.52
C GLN A 27 -24.66 -4.87 -0.85
N PHE A 28 -23.38 -5.00 -0.54
CA PHE A 28 -22.38 -3.99 -0.89
C PHE A 28 -22.27 -3.78 -2.41
N ILE A 29 -22.21 -4.86 -3.19
CA ILE A 29 -22.14 -4.79 -4.66
C ILE A 29 -23.39 -4.11 -5.22
N GLN A 30 -24.57 -4.46 -4.71
CA GLN A 30 -25.82 -3.84 -5.12
C GLN A 30 -25.86 -2.34 -4.81
N LEU A 31 -25.40 -1.93 -3.62
CA LEU A 31 -25.27 -0.53 -3.24
C LEU A 31 -24.29 0.24 -4.13
N MET A 32 -23.29 -0.42 -4.72
CA MET A 32 -22.30 0.20 -5.60
C MET A 32 -22.74 0.31 -7.07
N GLY A 33 -23.98 -0.06 -7.39
CA GLY A 33 -24.53 -0.02 -8.76
C GLY A 33 -24.63 -1.39 -9.43
N ASP A 34 -24.55 -2.48 -8.67
CA ASP A 34 -24.55 -3.86 -9.19
C ASP A 34 -23.29 -4.20 -10.03
N THR A 35 -23.18 -5.46 -10.45
CA THR A 35 -22.06 -6.02 -11.21
C THR A 35 -21.88 -5.43 -12.60
N THR A 36 -22.91 -4.78 -13.15
CA THR A 36 -22.93 -4.24 -14.51
C THR A 36 -22.68 -2.73 -14.57
N ALA A 37 -22.68 -2.02 -13.44
CA ALA A 37 -22.43 -0.59 -13.41
C ALA A 37 -21.01 -0.24 -13.88
N LYS A 38 -20.92 0.86 -14.63
CA LYS A 38 -19.63 1.45 -14.97
C LYS A 38 -19.08 2.16 -13.73
N ARG A 39 -17.77 2.10 -13.54
CA ARG A 39 -17.07 2.74 -12.41
C ARG A 39 -17.37 4.24 -12.25
N LYS A 40 -17.67 4.95 -13.34
CA LYS A 40 -18.03 6.38 -13.33
C LYS A 40 -19.40 6.65 -12.70
N ASP A 41 -20.28 5.65 -12.70
CA ASP A 41 -21.67 5.71 -12.23
C ASP A 41 -21.79 5.13 -10.81
N ASN A 42 -20.67 4.68 -10.20
CA ASN A 42 -20.64 4.20 -8.82
C ASN A 42 -21.05 5.33 -7.86
N PRO A 43 -21.97 5.08 -6.91
CA PRO A 43 -22.45 6.11 -5.98
C PRO A 43 -21.41 6.52 -4.93
N ILE A 44 -20.41 5.67 -4.66
CA ILE A 44 -19.27 6.01 -3.80
C ILE A 44 -18.01 6.07 -4.66
N LYS A 45 -17.35 7.23 -4.64
CA LYS A 45 -16.13 7.55 -5.41
C LYS A 45 -15.00 7.97 -4.48
N LEU A 46 -13.80 8.07 -5.06
CA LEU A 46 -12.62 8.55 -4.34
C LEU A 46 -12.55 10.07 -4.45
N MET A 47 -12.56 10.75 -3.30
CA MET A 47 -12.32 12.18 -3.23
C MET A 47 -10.85 12.46 -3.56
N LYS A 48 -10.62 13.33 -4.55
CA LYS A 48 -9.29 13.74 -5.01
C LYS A 48 -9.15 15.24 -4.88
N ILE A 49 -8.09 15.68 -4.20
CA ILE A 49 -7.74 17.08 -4.03
C ILE A 49 -6.47 17.36 -4.83
N ASP A 50 -6.46 18.49 -5.55
CA ASP A 50 -5.28 18.95 -6.26
C ASP A 50 -4.18 19.35 -5.27
N SER A 51 -2.99 18.81 -5.46
CA SER A 51 -1.84 19.13 -4.62
C SER A 51 -1.06 20.29 -5.22
N LYS A 52 -0.91 21.36 -4.43
CA LYS A 52 -0.06 22.51 -4.78
C LYS A 52 1.44 22.23 -4.63
N GLU A 53 1.79 21.10 -4.02
CA GLU A 53 3.17 20.69 -3.82
C GLU A 53 3.77 20.15 -5.12
N ARG A 54 5.05 20.44 -5.31
CA ARG A 54 5.85 19.84 -6.38
C ARG A 54 6.46 18.54 -5.89
N GLY A 55 6.48 17.54 -6.75
CA GLY A 55 7.16 16.28 -6.52
C GLY A 55 8.67 16.48 -6.40
N LYS A 56 9.36 15.40 -6.05
CA LYS A 56 10.82 15.38 -5.85
C LYS A 56 11.62 15.98 -7.03
N TYR A 57 11.07 15.90 -8.24
CA TYR A 57 11.70 16.35 -9.47
C TYR A 57 11.12 17.68 -10.00
N GLY A 58 10.30 18.39 -9.22
CA GLY A 58 9.70 19.67 -9.62
C GLY A 58 8.36 19.55 -10.36
N ASP A 59 7.94 18.35 -10.73
CA ASP A 59 6.65 18.10 -11.40
C ASP A 59 5.47 18.34 -10.47
N PRO A 60 4.31 18.80 -10.97
CA PRO A 60 3.10 18.87 -10.16
C PRO A 60 2.66 17.45 -9.76
N ILE A 61 2.40 17.23 -8.46
CA ILE A 61 1.93 15.93 -7.94
C ILE A 61 0.53 15.58 -8.49
N GLY A 62 -0.17 16.55 -9.06
CA GLY A 62 -1.49 16.38 -9.65
C GLY A 62 -2.54 16.18 -8.55
N LYS A 63 -3.21 15.03 -8.56
CA LYS A 63 -4.34 14.73 -7.68
C LYS A 63 -3.97 13.75 -6.58
N LYS A 64 -4.06 14.18 -5.32
CA LYS A 64 -3.92 13.30 -4.15
C LYS A 64 -5.28 12.81 -3.69
N ILE A 65 -5.36 11.54 -3.30
CA ILE A 65 -6.56 10.96 -2.71
C ILE A 65 -6.64 11.41 -1.25
N SER A 66 -7.71 12.08 -0.88
CA SER A 66 -7.93 12.63 0.47
C SER A 66 -9.03 11.88 1.24
N GLY A 67 -9.92 11.17 0.54
CA GLY A 67 -10.98 10.41 1.16
C GLY A 67 -11.96 9.79 0.19
N VAL A 68 -13.22 9.74 0.60
CA VAL A 68 -14.35 9.22 -0.17
C VAL A 68 -15.36 10.33 -0.41
N GLU A 69 -16.03 10.27 -1.56
CA GLU A 69 -17.10 11.20 -1.91
C GLU A 69 -18.31 10.41 -2.42
N THR A 70 -19.50 10.92 -2.14
CA THR A 70 -20.76 10.54 -2.76
C THR A 70 -21.33 11.75 -3.49
N ASP A 71 -22.45 11.57 -4.18
CA ASP A 71 -23.13 12.67 -4.87
C ASP A 71 -23.57 13.81 -3.92
N THR A 72 -23.70 13.51 -2.62
CA THR A 72 -24.18 14.45 -1.60
C THR A 72 -23.14 14.84 -0.55
N ILE A 73 -22.14 13.99 -0.28
CA ILE A 73 -21.23 14.16 0.87
C ILE A 73 -19.79 13.90 0.47
N GLN A 74 -18.88 14.73 1.00
CA GLN A 74 -17.44 14.52 0.91
C GLN A 74 -16.89 14.21 2.29
N LEU A 75 -16.17 13.09 2.43
CA LEU A 75 -15.63 12.63 3.70
C LEU A 75 -14.13 12.36 3.61
N PRO A 76 -13.29 13.19 4.27
CA PRO A 76 -11.85 12.94 4.34
C PRO A 76 -11.55 11.76 5.27
N THR A 77 -10.88 10.73 4.75
CA THR A 77 -10.50 9.52 5.53
C THR A 77 -8.99 9.41 5.75
N ARG A 78 -8.18 10.16 5.00
CA ARG A 78 -6.70 10.10 5.02
C ARG A 78 -6.10 11.28 5.77
N LEU A 79 -6.46 11.42 7.05
CA LEU A 79 -5.99 12.51 7.91
C LEU A 79 -4.54 12.32 8.39
N HIS A 80 -4.10 11.07 8.55
CA HIS A 80 -2.77 10.74 9.03
C HIS A 80 -1.84 10.42 7.86
N GLN A 81 -0.69 11.08 7.83
CA GLN A 81 0.34 10.87 6.81
C GLN A 81 1.65 10.50 7.48
N TRP A 82 2.36 9.53 6.91
CA TRP A 82 3.72 9.20 7.33
C TRP A 82 4.68 10.24 6.77
N GLN A 83 5.41 10.92 7.66
CA GLN A 83 6.49 11.81 7.29
C GLN A 83 7.83 11.13 7.59
N PHE A 84 8.70 11.06 6.59
CA PHE A 84 10.07 10.63 6.80
C PHE A 84 10.91 11.85 7.16
N GLN A 85 11.48 11.84 8.35
CA GLN A 85 12.43 12.87 8.78
C GLN A 85 13.82 12.24 8.83
N LYS A 86 14.81 12.94 8.27
CA LYS A 86 16.21 12.53 8.39
C LYS A 86 16.68 12.86 9.80
N ILE A 87 16.93 11.84 10.60
CA ILE A 87 17.58 12.01 11.90
C ILE A 87 19.06 12.30 11.61
N THR A 88 19.50 13.53 11.86
CA THR A 88 20.92 13.86 11.91
C THR A 88 21.41 13.44 13.29
N VAL A 89 21.89 12.20 13.40
CA VAL A 89 22.76 11.84 14.52
C VAL A 89 24.11 12.47 14.22
N ASP A 90 24.63 13.28 15.13
CA ASP A 90 26.01 13.76 15.11
C ASP A 90 26.95 12.56 15.33
N THR A 91 27.02 11.70 14.33
CA THR A 91 28.02 10.65 14.25
C THR A 91 29.15 11.22 13.41
N GLU A 92 30.26 11.51 14.08
CA GLU A 92 31.56 11.72 13.45
C GLU A 92 31.69 10.74 12.26
N PRO A 93 32.06 11.21 11.07
CA PRO A 93 31.99 10.41 9.85
C PRO A 93 32.75 9.11 10.08
N PRO A 94 32.11 7.93 9.93
CA PRO A 94 32.84 6.69 10.01
C PRO A 94 33.87 6.71 8.89
N GLU A 95 35.13 6.71 9.30
CA GLU A 95 36.30 6.65 8.45
C GLU A 95 36.02 5.65 7.33
N ARG A 96 36.08 6.12 6.07
CA ARG A 96 35.80 5.30 4.89
C ARG A 96 36.79 4.14 4.86
N ARG A 97 36.44 3.01 5.46
CA ARG A 97 37.17 1.76 5.29
C ARG A 97 36.98 1.36 3.84
N SER A 98 37.97 1.72 3.02
CA SER A 98 38.06 1.30 1.64
C SER A 98 38.06 -0.23 1.63
N ALA A 99 36.96 -0.82 1.14
CA ALA A 99 36.86 -2.26 0.99
C ALA A 99 37.85 -2.69 -0.10
N LYS A 100 39.07 -3.04 0.32
CA LYS A 100 40.05 -3.70 -0.55
C LYS A 100 39.51 -5.10 -0.80
N ARG A 101 38.90 -5.31 -1.97
CA ARG A 101 38.53 -6.65 -2.43
C ARG A 101 39.83 -7.45 -2.59
N LEU A 102 40.04 -8.46 -1.75
CA LEU A 102 41.07 -9.45 -2.03
C LEU A 102 40.62 -10.28 -3.22
N SER A 103 41.40 -10.21 -4.29
CA SER A 103 41.39 -11.17 -5.40
C SER A 103 41.62 -12.58 -4.86
N GLY A 104 40.78 -13.52 -5.29
CA GLY A 104 40.78 -14.89 -4.78
C GLY A 104 42.01 -15.71 -5.16
N SER A 105 42.31 -16.71 -4.32
CA SER A 105 42.78 -18.03 -4.73
C SER A 105 42.55 -19.02 -3.58
N ASP A 106 41.80 -20.07 -3.92
CA ASP A 106 41.95 -21.48 -3.54
C ASP A 106 41.86 -22.01 -2.08
N ASN A 107 40.93 -22.96 -1.97
CA ASN A 107 40.97 -24.21 -1.19
C ASN A 107 40.88 -24.13 0.33
N GLY A 108 39.65 -24.22 0.82
CA GLY A 108 39.34 -24.61 2.19
C GLY A 108 37.87 -25.02 2.31
N SER A 109 37.64 -26.32 2.42
CA SER A 109 36.32 -26.93 2.65
C SER A 109 35.79 -26.54 4.02
N ASP A 110 34.73 -25.74 4.08
CA ASP A 110 33.83 -25.68 5.24
C ASP A 110 32.38 -25.59 4.76
N ARG A 111 31.78 -26.76 4.54
CA ARG A 111 30.34 -26.93 4.25
C ARG A 111 29.53 -26.84 5.55
N GLU A 112 29.61 -25.74 6.30
CA GLU A 112 28.78 -25.60 7.51
C GLU A 112 28.55 -24.17 8.01
N ALA A 113 28.42 -23.19 7.10
CA ALA A 113 28.01 -21.83 7.46
C ALA A 113 26.93 -21.23 6.55
N ALA A 114 26.39 -22.00 5.59
CA ALA A 114 25.43 -21.52 4.59
C ALA A 114 23.95 -21.55 5.04
N PHE A 115 23.66 -21.89 6.30
CA PHE A 115 22.29 -21.90 6.84
C PHE A 115 21.91 -20.65 7.65
N ALA A 116 22.87 -19.81 8.05
CA ALA A 116 22.63 -18.66 8.93
C ALA A 116 22.50 -17.30 8.21
N ALA A 117 22.55 -17.27 6.87
CA ALA A 117 22.50 -16.03 6.09
C ALA A 117 21.41 -16.03 5.00
N GLN A 118 20.27 -16.70 5.26
CA GLN A 118 19.09 -16.45 4.45
C GLN A 118 18.49 -15.11 4.93
N PRO A 119 18.45 -14.05 4.10
CA PRO A 119 17.78 -12.82 4.47
C PRO A 119 16.31 -13.14 4.78
N PRO A 120 15.72 -12.56 5.84
CA PRO A 120 14.41 -12.98 6.33
C PRO A 120 13.29 -12.84 5.29
N TRP A 121 13.47 -12.04 4.24
CA TRP A 121 12.53 -11.92 3.12
C TRP A 121 13.28 -12.04 1.79
N SER A 122 13.11 -13.17 1.11
CA SER A 122 13.45 -13.29 -0.31
C SER A 122 12.31 -12.69 -1.14
N SER A 123 12.64 -11.89 -2.16
CA SER A 123 11.68 -11.18 -3.01
C SER A 123 10.89 -12.08 -3.98
N VAL A 124 10.88 -13.39 -3.75
CA VAL A 124 10.16 -14.34 -4.58
C VAL A 124 8.72 -14.47 -4.11
N ASN A 125 7.82 -14.08 -5.02
CA ASN A 125 6.37 -14.19 -4.95
C ASN A 125 5.88 -15.53 -4.38
N ASN A 126 5.29 -15.51 -3.18
CA ASN A 126 4.73 -16.68 -2.51
C ASN A 126 3.32 -17.08 -3.02
N CYS A 127 2.90 -16.54 -4.18
CA CYS A 127 1.60 -16.76 -4.78
C CYS A 127 1.74 -17.27 -6.22
N THR A 128 2.04 -18.56 -6.37
CA THR A 128 1.61 -19.36 -7.53
C THR A 128 1.41 -20.81 -7.07
N LYS A 129 0.25 -21.11 -6.46
CA LYS A 129 -0.29 -22.47 -6.56
C LYS A 129 -0.96 -22.59 -7.92
N ILE A 130 -0.17 -22.95 -8.93
CA ILE A 130 -0.72 -23.48 -10.17
C ILE A 130 -1.46 -24.75 -9.78
N ARG A 131 -2.79 -24.73 -9.88
CA ARG A 131 -3.60 -25.95 -9.88
C ARG A 131 -3.19 -26.74 -11.11
N GLN A 132 -2.37 -27.76 -10.93
CA GLN A 132 -2.24 -28.80 -11.94
C GLN A 132 -3.50 -29.66 -11.86
N TYR A 133 -4.35 -29.50 -12.86
CA TYR A 133 -5.31 -30.53 -13.25
C TYR A 133 -4.51 -31.77 -13.65
N LEU A 134 -4.89 -32.93 -13.14
CA LEU A 134 -4.55 -34.24 -13.69
C LEU A 134 -5.82 -35.10 -13.70
N CYS A 135 -6.00 -35.77 -14.84
CA CYS A 135 -7.11 -36.55 -15.37
C CYS A 135 -8.11 -37.17 -14.39
#